data_AF-A0A2A6CUG8-F1
#
_entry.id   AF-A0A2A6CUG8-F1
#
_cell.length_a   1.000
_cell.length_b   1.000
_cell.length_c   1.000
_cell.angle_alpha   90.00
_cell.angle_beta   90.00
_cell.angle_gamma   90.00
#
_symmetry.space_group_name_H-M   'P 1'
#
loop_
_entity.id
_entity.type
_entity.pdbx_description
1 polymer ?
#
loop_
_entity_poly.entity_id
_entity_poly.type
_entity_poly.pdbx_seq_one_letter_code
_entity_poly.pdbx_strand_id
1 'polypeptide(L)'
;MFCLVFLALLSLTLAGPIDFEADLKHNVDLGRLQKDLAALDERLKNTADTEAEIEVLKAAYSKTVIESPAPINGSTCKDEDANELNEKAGEEKDLFEGDVLLTNDQLALIESLHKSNRSRRQALKDAGYSWGTGNPVIPYSYSATYPQATRRPTITAAMKYWEKFTCVRFKEVTSGYRVEVRESKGCSSYVGKINDRTGTQGLNLAEGCMSVGTICHELSHTFGFFHVQSRFDRDRYVDIDFNNILTDDKHNFDLEKEDKTLLRDIPYEFGSNMHYYHKDFARDSNKPAIYAKPAYKIYQEGMMGRVPTFYDILGVNKHFNCAANCKTSVSCSNGGVQDVNNCSKCLCPLGWAGDKCDQRPPNTTTITATATLQTKRVDMNVGAKGTEYKVEYYLFKAPAGQKVQMTPKVLGTRWSNSCDPMGIEIKFLRDSRPSGLQVCDWRVQQPTVTSETNEMLVQAYTLGEQFAVEMSFKAVN
;
A
#
# COMPACT_ATOMS: atom_id res chain seq x y z
N MET A 1 -44.93 23.90 50.72
CA MET A 1 -44.53 22.50 50.99
C MET A 1 -43.07 22.39 50.56
N PHE A 2 -42.18 22.62 51.51
CA PHE A 2 -40.74 22.84 51.35
C PHE A 2 -39.98 21.66 51.98
N CYS A 3 -38.92 21.21 51.30
CA CYS A 3 -37.62 20.77 51.81
C CYS A 3 -37.49 19.86 53.06
N LEU A 4 -36.79 18.74 52.89
CA LEU A 4 -35.69 18.15 53.71
C LEU A 4 -35.79 16.60 53.72
N VAL A 5 -34.91 15.86 53.02
CA VAL A 5 -33.58 15.31 53.42
C VAL A 5 -33.67 13.80 53.75
N PHE A 6 -32.77 13.01 53.13
CA PHE A 6 -31.89 11.94 53.67
C PHE A 6 -31.41 11.08 52.47
N LEU A 7 -30.19 11.28 51.93
CA LEU A 7 -28.86 10.72 52.32
C LEU A 7 -28.47 9.53 51.39
N ALA A 8 -27.25 9.25 50.92
CA ALA A 8 -26.03 9.97 50.58
C ALA A 8 -25.16 9.01 49.73
N LEU A 9 -24.18 9.56 48.99
CA LEU A 9 -22.90 8.95 48.60
C LEU A 9 -22.91 7.74 47.64
N LEU A 10 -22.62 8.00 46.36
CA LEU A 10 -21.36 7.53 45.76
C LEU A 10 -20.97 8.41 44.57
N SER A 11 -19.83 9.05 44.73
CA SER A 11 -19.03 9.76 43.74
C SER A 11 -18.56 8.82 42.62
N LEU A 12 -18.74 9.21 41.36
CA LEU A 12 -17.76 9.11 40.25
C LEU A 12 -18.47 9.45 38.93
N THR A 13 -18.54 10.75 38.62
CA THR A 13 -18.70 11.21 37.23
C THR A 13 -17.33 11.17 36.57
N LEU A 14 -16.99 10.07 35.90
CA LEU A 14 -15.87 10.01 34.96
C LEU A 14 -16.24 9.11 33.77
N ALA A 15 -16.84 9.73 32.76
CA ALA A 15 -16.72 9.35 31.36
C ALA A 15 -17.26 10.52 30.54
N GLY A 16 -16.43 11.54 30.35
CA GLY A 16 -16.68 12.57 29.35
C GLY A 16 -16.49 12.00 27.92
N PRO A 17 -16.87 12.76 26.88
CA PRO A 17 -16.65 12.36 25.50
C PRO A 17 -15.15 12.12 25.24
N ILE A 18 -14.86 11.10 24.44
CA ILE A 18 -13.51 10.71 23.99
C ILE A 18 -12.91 11.87 23.20
N ASP A 19 -11.75 12.33 23.63
CA ASP A 19 -11.13 13.59 23.21
C ASP A 19 -10.08 13.34 22.11
N PHE A 20 -10.49 13.43 20.84
CA PHE A 20 -9.60 13.46 19.67
C PHE A 20 -8.58 14.62 19.76
N GLU A 21 -8.95 15.69 20.46
CA GLU A 21 -8.11 16.86 20.74
C GLU A 21 -7.01 16.55 21.77
N ALA A 22 -7.14 15.49 22.59
CA ALA A 22 -6.13 15.12 23.59
C ALA A 22 -4.92 14.41 22.99
N ASP A 23 -5.11 13.58 21.96
CA ASP A 23 -4.01 12.99 21.19
C ASP A 23 -3.30 14.06 20.34
N LEU A 24 -4.06 15.02 19.75
CA LEU A 24 -3.51 16.18 19.04
C LEU A 24 -2.79 17.19 19.95
N LYS A 25 -3.24 17.39 21.20
CA LYS A 25 -2.62 18.33 22.16
C LYS A 25 -1.22 17.93 22.63
N HIS A 26 -0.81 16.68 22.40
CA HIS A 26 0.54 16.20 22.70
C HIS A 26 1.49 16.27 21.49
N ASN A 27 0.98 16.68 20.31
CA ASN A 27 1.74 16.78 19.08
C ASN A 27 2.55 18.08 18.98
N VAL A 28 3.62 17.97 18.20
CA VAL A 28 4.52 19.05 17.84
C VAL A 28 3.86 19.96 16.80
N ASP A 29 4.11 21.26 16.91
CA ASP A 29 3.75 22.28 15.92
C ASP A 29 4.51 22.01 14.59
N LEU A 30 3.92 21.15 13.76
CA LEU A 30 4.42 20.76 12.44
C LEU A 30 4.59 21.98 11.54
N GLY A 31 3.76 23.02 11.69
CA GLY A 31 3.88 24.28 10.94
C GLY A 31 5.17 25.05 11.20
N ARG A 32 5.70 25.01 12.43
CA ARG A 32 7.00 25.59 12.78
C ARG A 32 8.16 24.75 12.24
N LEU A 33 8.07 23.43 12.29
CA LEU A 33 9.09 22.54 11.74
C LEU A 33 9.14 22.56 10.21
N GLN A 34 8.00 22.69 9.54
CA GLN A 34 7.89 22.88 8.09
C GLN A 34 8.69 24.11 7.61
N LYS A 35 8.69 25.21 8.39
CA LYS A 35 9.51 26.40 8.09
C LYS A 35 11.01 26.14 8.23
N ASP A 36 11.42 25.42 9.26
CA ASP A 36 12.83 25.11 9.51
C ASP A 36 13.37 24.09 8.49
N LEU A 37 12.52 23.17 8.01
CA LEU A 37 12.85 22.20 6.97
C LEU A 37 12.92 22.82 5.57
N ALA A 38 11.98 23.72 5.23
CA ALA A 38 12.00 24.46 3.97
C ALA A 38 13.28 25.32 3.81
N ALA A 39 13.79 25.88 4.92
CA ALA A 39 15.05 26.61 4.95
C ALA A 39 16.30 25.70 4.78
N LEU A 40 16.16 24.38 5.02
CA LEU A 40 17.19 23.36 4.81
C LEU A 40 17.14 22.80 3.38
N ASP A 41 15.94 22.63 2.81
CA ASP A 41 15.69 22.19 1.43
C ASP A 41 16.22 23.21 0.39
N GLU A 42 16.14 24.51 0.70
CA GLU A 42 16.71 25.57 -0.15
C GLU A 42 18.25 25.46 -0.29
N ARG A 43 18.93 24.78 0.64
CA ARG A 43 20.40 24.57 0.59
C ARG A 43 20.82 23.34 -0.21
N LEU A 44 19.88 22.51 -0.66
CA LEU A 44 20.13 21.26 -1.40
C LEU A 44 19.78 21.33 -2.90
N LYS A 45 19.15 22.41 -3.36
CA LYS A 45 18.74 22.57 -4.77
C LYS A 45 19.88 23.00 -5.67
N ASN A 46 20.42 22.04 -6.43
CA ASN A 46 20.93 22.27 -7.78
C ASN A 46 20.25 21.23 -8.70
N THR A 47 19.10 21.58 -9.27
CA THR A 47 18.12 20.68 -9.92
C THR A 47 17.76 21.10 -11.35
N ALA A 48 18.74 21.49 -12.17
CA ALA A 48 18.47 21.85 -13.57
C ALA A 48 18.10 20.63 -14.45
N ASP A 49 18.59 19.43 -14.13
CA ASP A 49 18.33 18.21 -14.92
C ASP A 49 16.95 17.60 -14.60
N THR A 50 16.48 17.69 -13.34
CA THR A 50 15.20 17.11 -12.91
C THR A 50 13.98 17.85 -13.48
N GLU A 51 14.05 19.18 -13.59
CA GLU A 51 12.94 19.98 -14.15
C GLU A 51 12.72 19.67 -15.65
N ALA A 52 13.80 19.46 -16.40
CA ALA A 52 13.71 19.09 -17.81
C ALA A 52 13.11 17.70 -18.01
N GLU A 53 13.48 16.72 -17.17
CA GLU A 53 12.89 15.37 -17.21
C GLU A 53 11.39 15.38 -16.86
N ILE A 54 10.98 16.15 -15.85
CA ILE A 54 9.56 16.30 -15.46
C ILE A 54 8.73 16.89 -16.60
N GLU A 55 9.22 17.92 -17.30
CA GLU A 55 8.49 18.52 -18.42
C GLU A 55 8.35 17.56 -19.62
N VAL A 56 9.38 16.75 -19.89
CA VAL A 56 9.29 15.68 -20.90
C VAL A 56 8.25 14.63 -20.50
N LEU A 57 8.21 14.24 -19.23
CA LEU A 57 7.23 13.29 -18.68
C LEU A 57 5.80 13.86 -18.73
N LYS A 58 5.61 15.14 -18.37
CA LYS A 58 4.32 15.85 -18.50
C LYS A 58 3.80 15.84 -19.94
N ALA A 59 4.67 16.15 -20.91
CA ALA A 59 4.29 16.15 -22.32
C ALA A 59 4.01 14.75 -22.88
N ALA A 60 4.68 13.72 -22.36
CA ALA A 60 4.38 12.33 -22.70
C ALA A 60 3.02 11.91 -22.10
N TYR A 61 2.75 12.28 -20.85
CA TYR A 61 1.51 11.96 -20.16
C TYR A 61 0.30 12.68 -20.78
N SER A 62 0.43 13.96 -21.10
CA SER A 62 -0.66 14.75 -21.72
C SER A 62 -1.07 14.25 -23.10
N LYS A 63 -0.19 13.52 -23.81
CA LYS A 63 -0.52 12.87 -25.09
C LYS A 63 -1.29 11.55 -24.93
N THR A 64 -1.33 10.99 -23.73
CA THR A 64 -1.94 9.69 -23.42
C THR A 64 -3.33 9.84 -22.80
N VAL A 65 -3.65 11.01 -22.24
CA VAL A 65 -4.98 11.37 -21.75
C VAL A 65 -5.84 11.84 -22.92
N ILE A 66 -6.55 10.92 -23.56
CA ILE A 66 -7.61 11.27 -24.52
C ILE A 66 -8.82 11.73 -23.69
N GLU A 67 -9.27 12.98 -23.90
CA GLU A 67 -10.55 13.46 -23.39
C GLU A 67 -11.66 12.49 -23.81
N SER A 68 -12.37 11.91 -22.83
CA SER A 68 -13.51 11.03 -23.08
C SER A 68 -14.78 11.65 -22.48
N PRO A 69 -15.92 11.56 -23.19
CA PRO A 69 -17.10 12.36 -22.93
C PRO A 69 -17.86 11.91 -21.67
N ALA A 70 -18.72 12.82 -21.18
CA ALA A 70 -19.53 12.71 -19.97
C ALA A 70 -20.22 11.34 -19.75
N PRO A 71 -20.41 10.94 -18.46
CA PRO A 71 -20.85 9.59 -18.11
C PRO A 71 -22.31 9.32 -18.47
N ILE A 72 -22.58 8.11 -18.96
CA ILE A 72 -23.93 7.54 -18.99
C ILE A 72 -24.18 6.91 -17.60
N ASN A 73 -25.30 7.29 -16.99
CA ASN A 73 -25.77 6.93 -15.64
C ASN A 73 -25.40 5.54 -15.11
N GLY A 74 -24.85 5.51 -13.88
CA GLY A 74 -24.99 4.39 -12.94
C GLY A 74 -23.69 3.71 -12.47
N SER A 75 -23.22 4.10 -11.28
CA SER A 75 -22.15 3.49 -10.45
C SER A 75 -20.69 3.70 -10.88
N THR A 76 -20.13 4.85 -10.51
CA THR A 76 -18.69 5.09 -10.36
C THR A 76 -18.17 4.38 -9.12
N CYS A 77 -17.14 3.54 -9.24
CA CYS A 77 -16.48 2.90 -8.10
C CYS A 77 -15.29 3.75 -7.63
N LYS A 78 -15.49 5.05 -7.35
CA LYS A 78 -14.42 5.84 -6.75
C LYS A 78 -14.19 5.30 -5.33
N ASP A 79 -13.07 4.64 -5.13
CA ASP A 79 -12.46 4.41 -3.84
C ASP A 79 -11.49 5.56 -3.52
N GLU A 80 -11.38 5.87 -2.24
CA GLU A 80 -10.50 6.91 -1.72
C GLU A 80 -9.42 6.17 -0.92
N ASP A 81 -8.15 6.47 -1.21
CA ASP A 81 -7.03 5.98 -0.42
C ASP A 81 -6.92 6.72 0.93
N ALA A 82 -5.98 6.27 1.77
CA ALA A 82 -5.77 6.84 3.11
C ALA A 82 -5.45 8.34 3.05
N ASN A 83 -4.57 8.76 2.14
CA ASN A 83 -4.20 10.17 1.96
C ASN A 83 -5.40 11.02 1.55
N GLU A 84 -6.17 10.58 0.54
CA GLU A 84 -7.38 11.27 0.10
C GLU A 84 -8.44 11.41 1.22
N LEU A 85 -8.56 10.39 2.08
CA LEU A 85 -9.47 10.42 3.23
C LEU A 85 -9.00 11.43 4.30
N ASN A 86 -7.70 11.41 4.60
CA ASN A 86 -7.09 12.31 5.59
C ASN A 86 -7.13 13.77 5.13
N GLU A 87 -6.82 14.05 3.86
CA GLU A 87 -6.93 15.38 3.25
C GLU A 87 -8.34 15.95 3.32
N LYS A 88 -9.36 15.13 3.00
CA LYS A 88 -10.77 15.56 3.09
C LYS A 88 -11.20 15.81 4.52
N ALA A 89 -10.61 15.09 5.47
CA ALA A 89 -10.85 15.27 6.88
C ALA A 89 -10.11 16.49 7.47
N GLY A 90 -9.10 17.02 6.77
CA GLY A 90 -8.18 18.04 7.27
C GLY A 90 -7.22 17.52 8.33
N GLU A 91 -7.00 16.20 8.38
CA GLU A 91 -6.14 15.53 9.37
C GLU A 91 -4.69 15.36 8.85
N GLU A 92 -4.48 15.45 7.53
CA GLU A 92 -3.19 15.26 6.85
C GLU A 92 -2.09 16.19 7.39
N LYS A 93 -2.46 17.40 7.85
CA LYS A 93 -1.51 18.42 8.33
C LYS A 93 -0.88 18.07 9.66
N ASP A 94 -1.54 17.20 10.42
CA ASP A 94 -1.10 16.74 11.73
C ASP A 94 -0.44 15.35 11.66
N LEU A 95 -0.32 14.79 10.45
CA LEU A 95 0.20 13.47 10.16
C LEU A 95 1.50 13.59 9.36
N PHE A 96 2.52 12.84 9.75
CA PHE A 96 3.74 12.71 8.96
C PHE A 96 3.43 11.88 7.72
N GLU A 97 3.90 12.29 6.54
CA GLU A 97 3.62 11.55 5.30
C GLU A 97 2.11 11.25 5.13
N GLY A 98 1.23 12.16 5.54
CA GLY A 98 -0.20 12.08 5.30
C GLY A 98 -1.01 11.15 6.21
N ASP A 99 -0.46 10.02 6.67
CA ASP A 99 -1.17 9.01 7.48
C ASP A 99 -0.34 8.41 8.64
N VAL A 100 0.87 8.93 8.88
CA VAL A 100 1.73 8.44 9.96
C VAL A 100 1.60 9.29 11.22
N LEU A 101 1.21 8.64 12.32
CA LEU A 101 1.33 9.21 13.67
C LEU A 101 2.77 9.05 14.18
N LEU A 102 3.36 10.16 14.65
CA LEU A 102 4.68 10.15 15.29
C LEU A 102 4.58 10.64 16.72
N THR A 103 5.20 9.90 17.65
CA THR A 103 5.52 10.44 18.98
C THR A 103 6.66 11.46 18.89
N ASN A 104 6.78 12.34 19.90
CA ASN A 104 7.89 13.29 20.00
C ASN A 104 9.27 12.59 19.97
N ASP A 105 9.38 11.42 20.59
CA ASP A 105 10.62 10.64 20.57
C ASP A 105 10.92 10.07 19.19
N GLN A 106 9.91 9.59 18.45
CA GLN A 106 10.08 9.13 17.08
C GLN A 106 10.47 10.28 16.15
N LEU A 107 9.82 11.44 16.27
CA LEU A 107 10.17 12.62 15.49
C LEU A 107 11.60 13.08 15.78
N ALA A 108 12.00 13.16 17.05
CA ALA A 108 13.36 13.50 17.44
C ALA A 108 14.40 12.50 16.92
N LEU A 109 14.07 11.20 16.93
CA LEU A 109 14.90 10.16 16.32
C LEU A 109 15.06 10.40 14.81
N ILE A 110 13.94 10.56 14.11
CA ILE A 110 13.82 10.84 12.67
C ILE A 110 14.66 12.08 12.27
N GLU A 111 14.61 13.15 13.07
CA GLU A 111 15.43 14.36 12.88
C GLU A 111 16.92 14.16 13.21
N SER A 112 17.24 13.40 14.26
CA SER A 112 18.65 13.11 14.61
C SER A 112 19.35 12.27 13.54
N LEU A 113 18.60 11.37 12.89
CA LEU A 113 19.06 10.63 11.72
C LEU A 113 19.26 11.58 10.52
N HIS A 114 18.42 12.60 10.36
CA HIS A 114 18.63 13.68 9.38
C HIS A 114 19.91 14.49 9.60
N LYS A 115 20.36 14.67 10.85
CA LYS A 115 21.58 15.44 11.15
C LYS A 115 22.87 14.61 11.17
N SER A 116 22.77 13.28 11.21
CA SER A 116 23.93 12.37 11.26
C SER A 116 24.18 11.69 9.91
N ASN A 117 25.38 11.13 9.72
CA ASN A 117 25.69 10.18 8.64
C ASN A 117 25.04 8.80 8.87
N ARG A 118 24.14 8.68 9.87
CA ARG A 118 23.34 7.48 10.06
C ARG A 118 22.18 7.50 9.07
N SER A 119 21.82 6.30 8.73
CA SER A 119 21.08 5.94 7.57
C SER A 119 19.62 5.73 8.05
N ARG A 120 18.63 6.45 7.50
CA ARG A 120 17.20 6.23 7.84
C ARG A 120 16.76 4.92 7.19
N ARG A 121 15.57 4.41 7.49
CA ARG A 121 15.18 3.06 7.09
C ARG A 121 13.75 3.05 6.59
N GLN A 122 13.48 2.35 5.49
CA GLN A 122 12.09 2.02 5.11
C GLN A 122 11.38 1.21 6.22
N ALA A 123 12.12 0.61 7.16
CA ALA A 123 11.53 0.08 8.39
C ALA A 123 12.31 0.42 9.67
N LEU A 124 11.59 0.85 10.71
CA LEU A 124 12.10 1.21 12.02
C LEU A 124 12.50 -0.03 12.84
N LYS A 125 13.77 -0.45 12.72
CA LYS A 125 14.31 -1.67 13.38
C LYS A 125 14.92 -1.43 14.77
N ASP A 126 14.85 -0.23 15.32
CA ASP A 126 15.45 0.04 16.63
C ASP A 126 14.71 -0.73 17.72
N ALA A 127 15.46 -1.38 18.63
CA ALA A 127 14.91 -2.37 19.56
C ALA A 127 13.79 -1.82 20.45
N GLY A 128 13.78 -0.51 20.70
CA GLY A 128 12.72 0.18 21.45
C GLY A 128 11.39 0.31 20.71
N TYR A 129 11.40 0.20 19.38
CA TYR A 129 10.22 0.36 18.52
C TYR A 129 9.77 -0.91 17.81
N SER A 130 10.41 -2.05 18.10
CA SER A 130 10.06 -3.34 17.51
C SER A 130 9.06 -4.10 18.38
N TRP A 131 8.15 -4.84 17.74
CA TRP A 131 7.26 -5.80 18.41
C TRP A 131 7.94 -7.12 18.81
N GLY A 132 9.26 -7.20 18.68
CA GLY A 132 10.06 -8.41 18.93
C GLY A 132 10.38 -9.16 17.64
N THR A 133 11.05 -10.31 17.74
CA THR A 133 11.47 -11.12 16.57
C THR A 133 11.07 -12.58 16.72
N GLY A 134 11.05 -13.33 15.63
CA GLY A 134 10.78 -14.77 15.63
C GLY A 134 9.29 -15.09 15.50
N ASN A 135 8.42 -14.54 16.33
CA ASN A 135 6.95 -14.62 16.16
C ASN A 135 6.30 -13.47 16.94
N PRO A 136 6.34 -12.22 16.44
CA PRO A 136 5.79 -11.10 17.17
C PRO A 136 4.27 -11.28 17.31
N VAL A 137 3.77 -11.10 18.53
CA VAL A 137 2.34 -11.07 18.83
C VAL A 137 1.97 -9.62 19.12
N ILE A 138 1.13 -9.03 18.26
CA ILE A 138 0.61 -7.68 18.42
C ILE A 138 -0.69 -7.77 19.23
N PRO A 139 -0.70 -7.32 20.50
CA PRO A 139 -1.93 -7.23 21.27
C PRO A 139 -2.78 -6.10 20.69
N TYR A 140 -4.08 -6.32 20.55
CA TYR A 140 -4.99 -5.28 20.07
C TYR A 140 -6.31 -5.24 20.85
N SER A 141 -7.03 -4.13 20.73
CA SER A 141 -8.40 -3.98 21.20
C SER A 141 -9.17 -3.02 20.31
N TYR A 142 -10.48 -2.91 20.53
CA TYR A 142 -11.31 -1.85 19.94
C TYR A 142 -11.67 -0.83 21.02
N SER A 143 -11.68 0.45 20.68
CA SER A 143 -12.23 1.47 21.58
C SER A 143 -13.71 1.18 21.85
N ALA A 144 -14.21 1.64 23.00
CA ALA A 144 -15.58 1.36 23.43
C ALA A 144 -16.65 1.89 22.44
N THR A 145 -16.32 2.94 21.69
CA THR A 145 -17.22 3.58 20.72
C THR A 145 -17.02 3.09 19.30
N TYR A 146 -16.03 2.22 19.03
CA TYR A 146 -15.78 1.74 17.68
C TYR A 146 -16.94 0.89 17.16
N PRO A 147 -17.44 1.14 15.93
CA PRO A 147 -18.57 0.40 15.34
C PRO A 147 -18.16 -1.01 14.89
N GLN A 148 -17.83 -1.88 15.85
CA GLN A 148 -17.29 -3.22 15.59
C GLN A 148 -18.23 -4.11 14.78
N ALA A 149 -19.55 -4.00 14.99
CA ALA A 149 -20.53 -4.91 14.38
C ALA A 149 -20.44 -4.93 12.84
N THR A 150 -20.13 -3.78 12.23
CA THR A 150 -20.04 -3.64 10.77
C THR A 150 -18.60 -3.69 10.26
N ARG A 151 -17.61 -3.25 11.05
CA ARG A 151 -16.21 -3.04 10.59
C ARG A 151 -15.23 -4.15 10.99
N ARG A 152 -15.51 -4.89 12.07
CA ARG A 152 -14.64 -5.97 12.56
C ARG A 152 -14.34 -7.06 11.52
N PRO A 153 -15.27 -7.48 10.63
CA PRO A 153 -14.96 -8.49 9.61
C PRO A 153 -13.80 -8.12 8.69
N THR A 154 -13.77 -6.88 8.18
CA THR A 154 -12.69 -6.41 7.27
C THR A 154 -11.35 -6.29 8.00
N ILE A 155 -11.36 -5.76 9.23
CA ILE A 155 -10.15 -5.70 10.08
C ILE A 155 -9.60 -7.09 10.36
N THR A 156 -10.48 -8.04 10.67
CA THR A 156 -10.10 -9.44 10.89
C THR A 156 -9.52 -10.07 9.61
N ALA A 157 -10.07 -9.73 8.44
CA ALA A 157 -9.56 -10.22 7.16
C ALA A 157 -8.14 -9.69 6.86
N ALA A 158 -7.87 -8.41 7.13
CA ALA A 158 -6.53 -7.81 6.99
C ALA A 158 -5.52 -8.43 7.97
N MET A 159 -5.90 -8.63 9.25
CA MET A 159 -5.06 -9.33 10.22
C MET A 159 -4.75 -10.76 9.76
N LYS A 160 -5.76 -11.51 9.30
CA LYS A 160 -5.57 -12.87 8.75
C LYS A 160 -4.72 -12.91 7.49
N TYR A 161 -4.78 -11.87 6.65
CA TYR A 161 -3.91 -11.75 5.48
C TYR A 161 -2.45 -11.75 5.92
N TRP A 162 -2.09 -10.90 6.87
CA TRP A 162 -0.73 -10.85 7.42
C TRP A 162 -0.32 -12.14 8.13
N GLU A 163 -1.21 -12.73 8.93
CA GLU A 163 -0.95 -14.01 9.61
C GLU A 163 -0.71 -15.15 8.63
N LYS A 164 -1.38 -15.14 7.48
CA LYS A 164 -1.25 -16.17 6.44
C LYS A 164 0.14 -16.18 5.80
N PHE A 165 0.74 -15.00 5.60
CA PHE A 165 1.98 -14.86 4.83
C PHE A 165 3.22 -14.53 5.68
N THR A 166 3.03 -14.23 6.96
CA THR A 166 4.11 -13.85 7.87
C THR A 166 4.04 -14.58 9.21
N CYS A 167 5.09 -14.42 10.03
CA CYS A 167 5.11 -14.91 11.41
C CYS A 167 4.40 -13.97 12.42
N VAL A 168 3.86 -12.82 11.96
CA VAL A 168 3.11 -11.90 12.82
C VAL A 168 1.80 -12.53 13.27
N ARG A 169 1.41 -12.31 14.52
CA ARG A 169 0.14 -12.78 15.09
C ARG A 169 -0.59 -11.65 15.79
N PHE A 170 -1.91 -11.67 15.74
CA PHE A 170 -2.74 -10.71 16.45
C PHE A 170 -3.44 -11.38 17.63
N LYS A 171 -3.51 -10.68 18.76
CA LYS A 171 -4.22 -11.17 19.94
C LYS A 171 -5.09 -10.08 20.53
N GLU A 172 -6.40 -10.28 20.51
CA GLU A 172 -7.32 -9.36 21.19
C GLU A 172 -7.10 -9.45 22.72
N VAL A 173 -6.94 -8.31 23.37
CA VAL A 173 -6.72 -8.19 24.82
C VAL A 173 -7.57 -7.08 25.41
N THR A 174 -7.84 -7.15 26.71
CA THR A 174 -8.65 -6.16 27.44
C THR A 174 -7.81 -5.21 28.30
N SER A 175 -6.51 -5.49 28.47
CA SER A 175 -5.61 -4.72 29.32
C SER A 175 -4.16 -4.89 28.88
N GLY A 176 -3.27 -4.05 29.43
CA GLY A 176 -1.87 -3.98 29.03
C GLY A 176 -1.65 -3.20 27.73
N TYR A 177 -0.37 -3.06 27.36
CA TYR A 177 0.05 -2.36 26.15
C TYR A 177 -0.47 -3.04 24.89
N ARG A 178 -1.14 -2.29 24.02
CA ARG A 178 -1.83 -2.82 22.83
C ARG A 178 -2.08 -1.74 21.77
N VAL A 179 -2.31 -2.19 20.54
CA VAL A 179 -2.87 -1.36 19.46
C VAL A 179 -4.39 -1.23 19.70
N GLU A 180 -4.89 -0.02 19.87
CA GLU A 180 -6.30 0.24 20.05
C GLU A 180 -6.89 0.79 18.76
N VAL A 181 -7.80 0.03 18.15
CA VAL A 181 -8.56 0.46 16.97
C VAL A 181 -9.54 1.55 17.40
N ARG A 182 -9.45 2.72 16.76
CA ARG A 182 -10.21 3.93 17.10
C ARG A 182 -11.00 4.45 15.92
N GLU A 183 -12.13 5.06 16.23
CA GLU A 183 -12.88 5.86 15.25
C GLU A 183 -12.13 7.17 15.06
N SER A 184 -11.92 7.56 13.80
CA SER A 184 -11.38 8.87 13.40
C SER A 184 -12.07 9.30 12.11
N LYS A 185 -11.65 10.42 11.51
CA LYS A 185 -12.15 10.82 10.18
C LYS A 185 -11.31 10.22 9.05
N GLY A 186 -10.08 9.80 9.35
CA GLY A 186 -9.11 9.26 8.42
C GLY A 186 -8.65 7.83 8.69
N CYS A 187 -7.56 7.46 8.01
CA CYS A 187 -6.80 6.24 8.23
C CYS A 187 -5.39 6.64 8.68
N SER A 188 -4.95 6.16 9.84
CA SER A 188 -3.58 6.44 10.29
C SER A 188 -3.09 5.46 11.35
N SER A 189 -1.77 5.31 11.43
CA SER A 189 -1.13 4.49 12.45
C SER A 189 0.26 5.00 12.82
N TYR A 190 0.74 4.56 13.97
CA TYR A 190 2.12 4.78 14.37
C TYR A 190 3.08 3.83 13.66
N VAL A 191 4.32 4.28 13.44
CA VAL A 191 5.38 3.42 12.89
C VAL A 191 6.03 2.56 13.97
N GLY A 192 5.69 1.28 13.98
CA GLY A 192 6.21 0.31 14.94
C GLY A 192 5.50 0.35 16.29
N LYS A 193 6.13 -0.24 17.30
CA LYS A 193 5.67 -0.21 18.68
C LYS A 193 6.12 1.08 19.34
N ILE A 194 5.22 1.97 19.74
CA ILE A 194 5.64 3.18 20.45
C ILE A 194 6.04 2.88 21.90
N ASN A 195 7.00 3.65 22.43
CA ASN A 195 7.41 3.57 23.82
C ASN A 195 6.60 4.55 24.66
N ASP A 196 5.28 4.38 24.67
CA ASP A 196 4.36 5.26 25.41
C ASP A 196 3.88 4.61 26.72
N ARG A 197 3.85 5.43 27.77
CA ARG A 197 3.42 5.06 29.13
C ARG A 197 1.90 5.05 29.29
N THR A 198 1.14 5.55 28.31
CA THR A 198 -0.34 5.58 28.31
C THR A 198 -0.99 4.19 28.23
N GLY A 199 -0.24 3.20 27.75
CA GLY A 199 -0.67 1.80 27.71
C GLY A 199 -1.48 1.40 26.48
N THR A 200 -1.71 2.29 25.51
CA THR A 200 -2.24 1.93 24.18
C THR A 200 -1.62 2.80 23.09
N GLN A 201 -1.59 2.31 21.85
CA GLN A 201 -1.27 3.13 20.66
C GLN A 201 -2.44 3.07 19.68
N GLY A 202 -2.80 4.20 19.08
CA GLY A 202 -3.93 4.28 18.15
C GLY A 202 -3.66 3.57 16.82
N LEU A 203 -4.69 2.90 16.31
CA LEU A 203 -4.87 2.54 14.91
C LEU A 203 -6.21 3.15 14.47
N ASN A 204 -6.15 4.25 13.74
CA ASN A 204 -7.29 5.07 13.38
C ASN A 204 -7.90 4.54 12.09
N LEU A 205 -9.17 4.12 12.13
CA LEU A 205 -9.84 3.50 10.99
C LEU A 205 -11.28 4.00 10.85
N ALA A 206 -11.46 5.06 10.05
CA ALA A 206 -12.76 5.57 9.62
C ALA A 206 -13.54 4.59 8.73
N GLU A 207 -14.77 4.95 8.35
CA GLU A 207 -15.59 4.15 7.45
C GLU A 207 -14.94 3.95 6.07
N GLY A 208 -14.32 5.00 5.54
CA GLY A 208 -13.60 4.95 4.25
C GLY A 208 -12.43 3.97 4.25
N CYS A 209 -11.85 3.68 5.41
CA CYS A 209 -10.71 2.77 5.54
C CYS A 209 -11.09 1.29 5.41
N MET A 210 -12.36 0.96 5.22
CA MET A 210 -12.87 -0.42 5.27
C MET A 210 -12.59 -1.24 4.00
N SER A 211 -11.33 -1.21 3.57
CA SER A 211 -10.72 -2.16 2.63
C SER A 211 -9.67 -3.01 3.32
N VAL A 212 -9.51 -4.26 2.87
CA VAL A 212 -8.41 -5.12 3.32
C VAL A 212 -7.06 -4.50 2.98
N GLY A 213 -6.94 -3.86 1.82
CA GLY A 213 -5.73 -3.16 1.38
C GLY A 213 -5.34 -2.03 2.31
N THR A 214 -6.24 -1.09 2.53
CA THR A 214 -6.02 0.07 3.42
C THR A 214 -5.69 -0.37 4.85
N ILE A 215 -6.40 -1.34 5.42
CA ILE A 215 -6.08 -1.80 6.77
C ILE A 215 -4.72 -2.54 6.79
N CYS A 216 -4.34 -3.24 5.72
CA CYS A 216 -3.00 -3.82 5.62
C CYS A 216 -1.90 -2.75 5.53
N HIS A 217 -2.17 -1.61 4.89
CA HIS A 217 -1.28 -0.45 4.85
C HIS A 217 -1.02 0.07 6.27
N GLU A 218 -2.09 0.37 7.02
CA GLU A 218 -1.97 0.86 8.39
C GLU A 218 -1.31 -0.14 9.35
N LEU A 219 -1.54 -1.44 9.12
CA LEU A 219 -0.85 -2.51 9.85
C LEU A 219 0.64 -2.57 9.48
N SER A 220 1.02 -2.22 8.25
CA SER A 220 2.44 -2.14 7.85
C SER A 220 3.16 -1.00 8.58
N HIS A 221 2.52 0.16 8.72
CA HIS A 221 3.02 1.20 9.64
C HIS A 221 3.15 0.65 11.05
N THR A 222 2.12 -0.02 11.57
CA THR A 222 2.15 -0.65 12.89
C THR A 222 3.35 -1.61 13.04
N PHE A 223 3.76 -2.31 11.99
CA PHE A 223 4.92 -3.20 12.02
C PHE A 223 6.26 -2.46 12.01
N GLY A 224 6.27 -1.21 11.56
CA GLY A 224 7.44 -0.34 11.54
C GLY A 224 7.81 0.16 10.16
N PHE A 225 6.97 0.05 9.13
CA PHE A 225 7.31 0.45 7.77
C PHE A 225 6.88 1.89 7.47
N PHE A 226 7.77 2.63 6.79
CA PHE A 226 7.45 3.89 6.13
C PHE A 226 7.13 3.65 4.66
N HIS A 227 6.72 4.69 3.96
CA HIS A 227 6.34 4.61 2.57
C HIS A 227 7.50 4.33 1.61
N VAL A 228 7.15 3.71 0.47
CA VAL A 228 8.09 3.38 -0.62
C VAL A 228 8.55 4.64 -1.35
N GLN A 229 7.67 5.61 -1.61
CA GLN A 229 8.04 6.86 -2.28
C GLN A 229 8.90 7.78 -1.39
N SER A 230 9.14 7.43 -0.12
CA SER A 230 10.10 8.14 0.71
C SER A 230 11.45 7.45 0.74
N ARG A 231 11.62 6.28 0.11
CA ARG A 231 12.92 5.58 0.09
C ARG A 231 14.04 6.46 -0.49
N PHE A 232 15.23 6.34 0.11
CA PHE A 232 16.46 7.00 -0.33
C PHE A 232 16.81 6.83 -1.81
N ASP A 233 16.38 5.73 -2.43
CA ASP A 233 16.68 5.38 -3.82
C ASP A 233 15.56 5.71 -4.80
N ARG A 234 14.45 6.34 -4.34
CA ARG A 234 13.28 6.61 -5.19
C ARG A 234 13.61 7.41 -6.44
N ASP A 235 14.56 8.35 -6.36
CA ASP A 235 14.85 9.30 -7.44
C ASP A 235 15.50 8.59 -8.65
N ARG A 236 15.80 7.28 -8.53
CA ARG A 236 16.16 6.41 -9.64
C ARG A 236 14.96 5.87 -10.42
N TYR A 237 13.77 5.99 -9.86
CA TYR A 237 12.53 5.33 -10.31
C TYR A 237 11.40 6.34 -10.60
N VAL A 238 11.30 7.40 -9.80
CA VAL A 238 10.28 8.44 -9.90
C VAL A 238 10.88 9.84 -9.83
N ASP A 239 10.14 10.82 -10.34
CA ASP A 239 10.37 12.25 -10.20
C ASP A 239 9.16 12.90 -9.49
N ILE A 240 9.43 13.83 -8.56
CA ILE A 240 8.39 14.54 -7.80
C ILE A 240 8.20 15.94 -8.38
N ASP A 241 6.98 16.28 -8.81
CA ASP A 241 6.63 17.62 -9.26
C ASP A 241 6.24 18.52 -8.08
N PHE A 242 7.24 19.06 -7.39
CA PHE A 242 7.03 20.01 -6.28
C PHE A 242 6.31 21.32 -6.68
N ASN A 243 6.14 21.61 -7.98
CA ASN A 243 5.30 22.74 -8.42
C ASN A 243 3.81 22.40 -8.43
N ASN A 244 3.47 21.10 -8.42
CA ASN A 244 2.11 20.60 -8.33
C ASN A 244 1.76 20.11 -6.91
N ILE A 245 2.55 20.46 -5.89
CA ILE A 245 2.28 20.12 -4.48
C ILE A 245 2.13 21.43 -3.69
N LEU A 246 1.16 21.50 -2.78
CA LEU A 246 1.00 22.65 -1.89
C LEU A 246 2.22 22.78 -0.99
N THR A 247 2.62 24.01 -0.65
CA THR A 247 3.83 24.26 0.15
C THR A 247 3.84 23.47 1.47
N ASP A 248 2.68 23.38 2.12
CA ASP A 248 2.55 22.73 3.43
C ASP A 248 2.65 21.19 3.31
N ASP A 249 2.43 20.61 2.13
CA ASP A 249 2.42 19.15 1.92
C ASP A 249 3.74 18.61 1.34
N LYS A 250 4.70 19.48 0.99
CA LYS A 250 5.98 19.06 0.37
C LYS A 250 6.79 18.10 1.24
N HIS A 251 6.66 18.22 2.56
CA HIS A 251 7.34 17.37 3.53
C HIS A 251 6.93 15.89 3.45
N ASN A 252 5.74 15.58 2.92
CA ASN A 252 5.28 14.20 2.67
C ASN A 252 6.12 13.47 1.61
N PHE A 253 6.98 14.21 0.90
CA PHE A 253 7.89 13.68 -0.12
C PHE A 253 9.35 13.82 0.31
N ASP A 254 9.65 13.96 1.60
CA ASP A 254 11.03 13.94 2.05
C ASP A 254 11.67 12.56 1.84
N LEU A 255 12.96 12.54 1.51
CA LEU A 255 13.70 11.29 1.38
C LEU A 255 14.12 10.77 2.76
N GLU A 256 13.76 9.54 3.04
CA GLU A 256 14.45 8.70 4.00
C GLU A 256 15.93 8.58 3.56
N LYS A 257 16.87 8.80 4.47
CA LYS A 257 18.28 8.44 4.24
C LYS A 257 18.47 6.92 4.05
N GLU A 258 19.58 6.53 3.45
CA GLU A 258 19.89 5.17 3.00
C GLU A 258 19.68 4.06 4.05
N ASP A 259 19.12 2.88 3.73
CA ASP A 259 19.22 1.67 4.58
C ASP A 259 19.72 0.49 3.77
N LYS A 260 21.00 0.17 3.92
CA LYS A 260 21.62 -0.96 3.20
C LYS A 260 21.21 -2.34 3.74
N THR A 261 20.54 -2.43 4.89
CA THR A 261 20.35 -3.71 5.60
C THR A 261 19.02 -4.39 5.33
N LEU A 262 17.91 -3.64 5.28
CA LEU A 262 16.60 -4.18 4.90
C LEU A 262 16.38 -4.17 3.37
N LEU A 263 16.91 -3.15 2.69
CA LEU A 263 16.61 -2.84 1.28
C LEU A 263 17.54 -3.51 0.26
N ARG A 264 18.64 -4.15 0.70
CA ARG A 264 19.60 -4.79 -0.20
C ARG A 264 18.98 -5.84 -1.12
N ASP A 265 17.89 -6.45 -0.67
CA ASP A 265 17.23 -7.56 -1.35
C ASP A 265 15.76 -7.27 -1.70
N ILE A 266 15.31 -6.02 -1.51
CA ILE A 266 13.94 -5.60 -1.77
C ILE A 266 13.97 -4.43 -2.76
N PRO A 267 13.62 -4.68 -4.05
CA PRO A 267 13.65 -3.65 -5.06
C PRO A 267 12.61 -2.56 -4.77
N TYR A 268 12.78 -1.39 -5.38
CA TYR A 268 11.72 -0.39 -5.45
C TYR A 268 10.54 -0.97 -6.24
N GLU A 269 9.34 -0.91 -5.67
CA GLU A 269 8.15 -1.53 -6.26
C GLU A 269 6.99 -0.53 -6.28
N PHE A 270 6.59 -0.13 -7.48
CA PHE A 270 5.51 0.83 -7.71
C PHE A 270 4.18 0.34 -7.15
N GLY A 271 3.88 -0.96 -7.30
CA GLY A 271 2.65 -1.57 -6.81
C GLY A 271 2.72 -2.02 -5.35
N SER A 272 3.74 -1.61 -4.58
CA SER A 272 3.72 -1.83 -3.12
C SER A 272 2.48 -1.17 -2.53
N ASN A 273 1.88 -1.83 -1.53
CA ASN A 273 0.75 -1.23 -0.82
C ASN A 273 1.20 -0.02 0.03
N MET A 274 2.51 0.14 0.29
CA MET A 274 3.12 1.27 0.98
C MET A 274 3.63 2.36 0.03
N HIS A 275 3.34 2.30 -1.27
CA HIS A 275 3.66 3.37 -2.20
C HIS A 275 2.44 4.29 -2.34
N TYR A 276 2.63 5.60 -2.34
CA TYR A 276 1.57 6.56 -2.66
C TYR A 276 0.97 6.32 -4.05
N TYR A 277 -0.30 6.69 -4.21
CA TYR A 277 -0.85 6.84 -5.53
C TYR A 277 -0.26 8.09 -6.20
N HIS A 278 -0.19 8.09 -7.53
CA HIS A 278 0.65 9.05 -8.23
C HIS A 278 0.12 10.49 -8.22
N LYS A 279 -1.10 10.71 -7.73
CA LYS A 279 -1.75 12.02 -7.61
C LYS A 279 -1.93 12.49 -6.16
N ASP A 280 -1.43 11.74 -5.19
CA ASP A 280 -1.54 12.11 -3.78
C ASP A 280 -0.89 13.50 -3.56
N PHE A 281 -1.55 14.36 -2.78
CA PHE A 281 -1.13 15.74 -2.49
C PHE A 281 -1.00 16.67 -3.71
N ALA A 282 -1.56 16.28 -4.87
CA ALA A 282 -1.52 17.10 -6.07
C ALA A 282 -2.46 18.32 -5.97
N ARG A 283 -1.89 19.53 -6.07
CA ARG A 283 -2.64 20.79 -6.17
C ARG A 283 -3.60 20.80 -7.36
N ASP A 284 -3.14 20.36 -8.53
CA ASP A 284 -3.98 20.08 -9.70
C ASP A 284 -4.16 18.58 -9.82
N SER A 285 -5.28 18.06 -9.32
CA SER A 285 -5.62 16.63 -9.30
C SER A 285 -5.83 16.01 -10.70
N ASN A 286 -5.79 16.82 -11.76
CA ASN A 286 -5.74 16.31 -13.13
C ASN A 286 -4.32 15.88 -13.54
N LYS A 287 -3.30 16.23 -12.75
CA LYS A 287 -1.89 15.93 -13.03
C LYS A 287 -1.27 15.12 -11.88
N PRO A 288 -0.41 14.15 -12.19
CA PRO A 288 0.40 13.49 -11.16
C PRO A 288 1.25 14.48 -10.35
N ALA A 289 1.46 14.17 -9.08
CA ALA A 289 2.55 14.72 -8.27
C ALA A 289 3.81 13.84 -8.38
N ILE A 290 3.63 12.54 -8.60
CA ILE A 290 4.69 11.55 -8.76
C ILE A 290 4.70 11.05 -10.21
N TYR A 291 5.82 11.22 -10.91
CA TYR A 291 5.99 10.72 -12.28
C TYR A 291 6.96 9.54 -12.29
N ALA A 292 6.57 8.40 -12.85
CA ALA A 292 7.50 7.32 -13.13
C ALA A 292 8.50 7.75 -14.20
N LYS A 293 9.79 7.46 -13.98
CA LYS A 293 10.84 7.73 -14.98
C LYS A 293 10.55 7.00 -16.30
N PRO A 294 11.10 7.46 -17.45
CA PRO A 294 10.75 6.92 -18.76
C PRO A 294 10.85 5.40 -18.92
N ALA A 295 11.84 4.77 -18.25
CA ALA A 295 12.03 3.32 -18.24
C ALA A 295 10.91 2.56 -17.50
N TYR A 296 10.20 3.23 -16.61
CA TYR A 296 9.17 2.68 -15.72
C TYR A 296 7.77 3.24 -15.97
N LYS A 297 7.59 4.06 -17.02
CA LYS A 297 6.32 4.74 -17.35
C LYS A 297 5.09 3.84 -17.37
N ILE A 298 5.27 2.56 -17.66
CA ILE A 298 4.18 1.57 -17.68
C ILE A 298 3.53 1.39 -16.30
N TYR A 299 4.24 1.71 -15.22
CA TYR A 299 3.76 1.59 -13.84
C TYR A 299 3.07 2.84 -13.30
N GLN A 300 3.01 3.93 -14.09
CA GLN A 300 2.47 5.22 -13.64
C GLN A 300 1.09 5.11 -13.00
N GLU A 301 0.19 4.37 -13.65
CA GLU A 301 -1.22 4.22 -13.26
C GLU A 301 -1.44 3.09 -12.26
N GLY A 302 -0.42 2.26 -12.03
CA GLY A 302 -0.45 1.13 -11.09
C GLY A 302 0.41 1.37 -9.87
N MET A 303 0.73 2.63 -9.56
CA MET A 303 1.32 3.00 -8.28
C MET A 303 0.29 2.81 -7.17
N MET A 304 0.72 2.35 -6.01
CA MET A 304 -0.14 1.91 -4.90
C MET A 304 -0.95 0.66 -5.23
N GLY A 305 -0.46 -0.50 -4.78
CA GLY A 305 -1.17 -1.76 -4.98
C GLY A 305 -2.33 -1.98 -4.01
N ARG A 306 -3.35 -2.69 -4.48
CA ARG A 306 -4.53 -3.12 -3.72
C ARG A 306 -4.28 -3.87 -2.41
N VAL A 307 -3.21 -4.67 -2.35
CA VAL A 307 -2.85 -5.47 -1.17
C VAL A 307 -1.33 -5.58 -1.11
N PRO A 308 -0.76 -5.92 0.06
CA PRO A 308 0.68 -6.11 0.18
C PRO A 308 1.22 -7.07 -0.89
N THR A 309 2.31 -6.68 -1.53
CA THR A 309 2.96 -7.47 -2.56
C THR A 309 3.80 -8.60 -1.96
N PHE A 310 4.38 -9.42 -2.84
CA PHE A 310 5.38 -10.41 -2.41
C PHE A 310 6.56 -9.76 -1.67
N TYR A 311 6.99 -8.57 -2.10
CA TYR A 311 8.11 -7.86 -1.49
C TYR A 311 7.74 -7.15 -0.20
N ASP A 312 6.51 -6.65 -0.06
CA ASP A 312 5.99 -6.14 1.22
C ASP A 312 6.00 -7.27 2.27
N ILE A 313 5.47 -8.44 1.91
CA ILE A 313 5.48 -9.65 2.76
C ILE A 313 6.91 -10.07 3.11
N LEU A 314 7.81 -10.10 2.14
CA LEU A 314 9.22 -10.45 2.37
C LEU A 314 9.90 -9.43 3.29
N GLY A 315 9.57 -8.15 3.14
CA GLY A 315 10.02 -7.06 4.01
C GLY A 315 9.65 -7.32 5.46
N VAL A 316 8.36 -7.56 5.73
CA VAL A 316 7.87 -7.86 7.08
C VAL A 316 8.52 -9.12 7.65
N ASN A 317 8.64 -10.19 6.85
CA ASN A 317 9.28 -11.43 7.27
C ASN A 317 10.77 -11.24 7.64
N LYS A 318 11.49 -10.41 6.89
CA LYS A 318 12.88 -10.05 7.19
C LYS A 318 12.99 -9.15 8.41
N HIS A 319 12.09 -8.17 8.53
CA HIS A 319 12.06 -7.23 9.64
C HIS A 319 11.93 -7.98 10.98
N PHE A 320 11.00 -8.93 11.07
CA PHE A 320 10.77 -9.73 12.27
C PHE A 320 11.64 -11.00 12.38
N ASN A 321 12.57 -11.22 11.44
CA ASN A 321 13.41 -12.42 11.39
C ASN A 321 12.59 -13.73 11.44
N CYS A 322 11.48 -13.78 10.70
CA CYS A 322 10.55 -14.92 10.70
C CYS A 322 11.21 -16.22 10.23
N ALA A 323 12.26 -16.14 9.41
CA ALA A 323 13.02 -17.31 8.92
C ALA A 323 13.64 -18.13 10.07
N ALA A 324 13.90 -17.51 11.23
CA ALA A 324 14.43 -18.21 12.40
C ALA A 324 13.50 -19.31 12.95
N ASN A 325 12.21 -19.29 12.58
CA ASN A 325 11.26 -20.34 12.92
C ASN A 325 11.54 -21.66 12.20
N CYS A 326 12.19 -21.60 11.04
CA CYS A 326 12.45 -22.76 10.21
C CYS A 326 13.82 -23.35 10.50
N LYS A 327 13.83 -24.52 11.13
CA LYS A 327 15.06 -25.27 11.47
C LYS A 327 15.70 -25.94 10.26
N THR A 328 14.90 -26.24 9.25
CA THR A 328 15.33 -26.85 7.99
C THR A 328 15.16 -25.84 6.88
N SER A 329 16.03 -25.87 5.88
CA SER A 329 15.85 -25.07 4.66
C SER A 329 15.19 -25.91 3.57
N VAL A 330 14.35 -25.28 2.76
CA VAL A 330 13.77 -25.88 1.55
C VAL A 330 14.15 -25.05 0.34
N SER A 331 14.45 -25.73 -0.77
CA SER A 331 14.62 -25.05 -2.06
C SER A 331 13.26 -24.71 -2.64
N CYS A 332 13.14 -23.49 -3.18
CA CYS A 332 11.94 -22.98 -3.82
C CYS A 332 12.26 -22.58 -5.27
N SER A 333 11.33 -22.85 -6.17
CA SER A 333 11.43 -22.50 -7.60
C SER A 333 10.84 -21.12 -7.87
N ASN A 334 11.15 -20.56 -9.05
CA ASN A 334 10.52 -19.36 -9.59
C ASN A 334 10.49 -18.14 -8.65
N GLY A 335 11.56 -17.95 -7.87
CA GLY A 335 11.67 -16.84 -6.93
C GLY A 335 10.87 -17.02 -5.63
N GLY A 336 10.27 -18.18 -5.39
CA GLY A 336 9.67 -18.51 -4.11
C GLY A 336 10.68 -18.46 -2.96
N VAL A 337 10.15 -18.20 -1.76
CA VAL A 337 10.90 -18.23 -0.51
C VAL A 337 10.27 -19.26 0.43
N GLN A 338 11.01 -19.72 1.43
CA GLN A 338 10.47 -20.65 2.41
C GLN A 338 9.28 -20.02 3.15
N ASP A 339 8.18 -20.76 3.24
CA ASP A 339 7.01 -20.35 4.00
C ASP A 339 7.32 -20.41 5.50
N VAL A 340 7.20 -19.26 6.18
CA VAL A 340 7.53 -19.11 7.60
C VAL A 340 6.48 -19.72 8.54
N ASN A 341 5.27 -19.99 8.02
CA ASN A 341 4.20 -20.66 8.73
C ASN A 341 4.21 -22.18 8.50
N ASN A 342 4.79 -22.61 7.38
CA ASN A 342 4.99 -24.01 7.06
C ASN A 342 6.36 -24.26 6.42
N CYS A 343 7.35 -24.51 7.27
CA CYS A 343 8.75 -24.65 6.88
C CYS A 343 9.05 -25.79 5.89
N SER A 344 8.09 -26.65 5.57
CA SER A 344 8.25 -27.70 4.55
C SER A 344 7.89 -27.23 3.13
N LYS A 345 7.26 -26.04 3.01
CA LYS A 345 6.69 -25.49 1.78
C LYS A 345 7.30 -24.13 1.45
N CYS A 346 6.96 -23.64 0.26
CA CYS A 346 7.37 -22.35 -0.25
C CYS A 346 6.18 -21.38 -0.31
N LEU A 347 6.44 -20.12 0.07
CA LEU A 347 5.64 -18.97 -0.27
C LEU A 347 5.93 -18.59 -1.72
N CYS A 348 4.90 -18.62 -2.57
CA CYS A 348 5.05 -18.44 -4.01
C CYS A 348 4.73 -17.02 -4.46
N PRO A 349 5.52 -16.45 -5.38
CA PRO A 349 5.16 -15.21 -6.05
C PRO A 349 3.88 -15.39 -6.86
N LEU A 350 3.18 -14.28 -7.13
CA LEU A 350 1.96 -14.30 -7.92
C LEU A 350 2.19 -15.03 -9.25
N GLY A 351 1.37 -16.04 -9.50
CA GLY A 351 1.46 -16.86 -10.71
C GLY A 351 2.16 -18.19 -10.58
N TRP A 352 2.62 -18.52 -9.38
CA TRP A 352 3.16 -19.82 -9.02
C TRP A 352 2.43 -20.39 -7.81
N ALA A 353 2.45 -21.71 -7.71
CA ALA A 353 1.80 -22.49 -6.68
C ALA A 353 2.51 -23.83 -6.48
N GLY A 354 1.94 -24.67 -5.61
CA GLY A 354 2.55 -25.93 -5.20
C GLY A 354 3.57 -25.74 -4.09
N ASP A 355 3.94 -26.85 -3.43
CA ASP A 355 4.81 -26.81 -2.25
C ASP A 355 6.22 -26.28 -2.55
N LYS A 356 6.62 -26.25 -3.82
CA LYS A 356 7.92 -25.76 -4.30
C LYS A 356 7.84 -24.56 -5.25
N CYS A 357 6.65 -23.98 -5.47
CA CYS A 357 6.42 -22.91 -6.44
C CYS A 357 6.80 -23.28 -7.88
N ASP A 358 6.68 -24.57 -8.23
CA ASP A 358 6.97 -25.15 -9.54
C ASP A 358 5.71 -25.43 -10.37
N GLN A 359 4.53 -25.14 -9.82
CA GLN A 359 3.24 -25.33 -10.48
C GLN A 359 2.59 -23.98 -10.76
N ARG A 360 1.63 -23.96 -11.69
CA ARG A 360 0.75 -22.81 -11.88
C ARG A 360 -0.40 -22.88 -10.86
N PRO A 361 -1.02 -21.74 -10.50
CA PRO A 361 -2.23 -21.73 -9.68
C PRO A 361 -3.28 -22.71 -10.23
N PRO A 362 -4.02 -23.42 -9.36
CA PRO A 362 -5.10 -24.29 -9.80
C PRO A 362 -6.09 -23.54 -10.71
N ASN A 363 -6.68 -24.25 -11.67
CA ASN A 363 -7.64 -23.70 -12.64
C ASN A 363 -7.09 -22.58 -13.54
N THR A 364 -5.76 -22.48 -13.73
CA THR A 364 -5.18 -21.55 -14.70
C THR A 364 -5.59 -21.92 -16.13
N THR A 365 -6.26 -21.00 -16.82
CA THR A 365 -6.64 -21.17 -18.23
C THR A 365 -5.45 -20.85 -19.14
N THR A 366 -4.99 -21.82 -19.92
CA THR A 366 -3.90 -21.60 -20.88
C THR A 366 -4.45 -21.17 -22.25
N ILE A 367 -3.87 -20.12 -22.83
CA ILE A 367 -4.26 -19.55 -24.12
C ILE A 367 -3.03 -19.50 -25.03
N THR A 368 -3.13 -20.10 -26.21
CA THR A 368 -2.05 -20.06 -27.21
C THR A 368 -2.09 -18.74 -27.99
N ALA A 369 -1.00 -18.00 -27.97
CA ALA A 369 -0.77 -16.81 -28.78
C ALA A 369 -0.17 -17.20 -30.14
N THR A 370 -0.73 -16.66 -31.21
CA THR A 370 -0.27 -16.83 -32.59
C THR A 370 0.23 -15.49 -33.15
N ALA A 371 0.88 -15.50 -34.31
CA ALA A 371 1.31 -14.25 -34.96
C ALA A 371 0.14 -13.33 -35.36
N THR A 372 -1.06 -13.90 -35.52
CA THR A 372 -2.30 -13.15 -35.80
C THR A 372 -2.82 -12.49 -34.53
N LEU A 373 -3.30 -11.25 -34.63
CA LEU A 373 -3.93 -10.57 -33.51
C LEU A 373 -5.19 -11.34 -33.06
N GLN A 374 -5.22 -11.69 -31.78
CA GLN A 374 -6.30 -12.39 -31.11
C GLN A 374 -6.84 -11.52 -29.97
N THR A 375 -8.06 -11.81 -29.53
CA THR A 375 -8.71 -11.09 -28.43
C THR A 375 -9.27 -12.08 -27.41
N LYS A 376 -9.04 -11.80 -26.13
CA LYS A 376 -9.64 -12.50 -25.00
C LYS A 376 -10.39 -11.52 -24.12
N ARG A 377 -11.70 -11.69 -24.04
CA ARG A 377 -12.55 -10.99 -23.06
C ARG A 377 -12.63 -11.81 -21.76
N VAL A 378 -12.57 -11.09 -20.64
CA VAL A 378 -12.80 -11.62 -19.29
C VAL A 378 -13.88 -10.77 -18.64
N ASP A 379 -14.93 -11.41 -18.15
CA ASP A 379 -16.04 -10.79 -17.44
C ASP A 379 -16.07 -11.37 -16.03
N MET A 380 -15.61 -10.61 -15.06
CA MET A 380 -15.68 -10.95 -13.64
C MET A 380 -17.04 -10.47 -13.11
N ASN A 381 -18.04 -11.35 -13.19
CA ASN A 381 -19.39 -11.09 -12.67
C ASN A 381 -19.59 -11.87 -11.39
N VAL A 382 -19.74 -11.14 -10.29
CA VAL A 382 -19.85 -11.74 -8.97
C VAL A 382 -20.97 -11.09 -8.18
N GLY A 383 -21.69 -11.92 -7.40
CA GLY A 383 -22.76 -11.51 -6.50
C GLY A 383 -22.26 -10.66 -5.33
N ALA A 384 -22.88 -10.80 -4.15
CA ALA A 384 -22.63 -9.91 -3.00
C ALA A 384 -21.15 -9.61 -2.71
N LYS A 385 -20.87 -8.34 -2.36
CA LYS A 385 -19.56 -7.87 -1.90
C LYS A 385 -19.05 -8.73 -0.74
N GLY A 386 -17.75 -9.02 -0.72
CA GLY A 386 -17.11 -9.84 0.30
C GLY A 386 -15.74 -9.30 0.71
N THR A 387 -15.10 -9.97 1.67
CA THR A 387 -13.77 -9.60 2.18
C THR A 387 -12.62 -10.38 1.51
N GLU A 388 -12.93 -11.25 0.55
CA GLU A 388 -11.96 -12.06 -0.18
C GLU A 388 -12.12 -11.86 -1.69
N TYR A 389 -10.98 -11.72 -2.38
CA TYR A 389 -10.97 -11.60 -3.82
C TYR A 389 -11.37 -12.92 -4.48
N LYS A 390 -12.28 -12.82 -5.44
CA LYS A 390 -12.46 -13.86 -6.44
C LYS A 390 -11.41 -13.63 -7.53
N VAL A 391 -10.66 -14.67 -7.86
CA VAL A 391 -9.52 -14.59 -8.76
C VAL A 391 -9.62 -15.64 -9.87
N GLU A 392 -9.24 -15.23 -11.07
CA GLU A 392 -9.07 -16.11 -12.23
C GLU A 392 -7.68 -15.91 -12.83
N TYR A 393 -7.06 -16.98 -13.32
CA TYR A 393 -5.72 -16.96 -13.88
C TYR A 393 -5.73 -17.35 -15.35
N TYR A 394 -5.03 -16.57 -16.17
CA TYR A 394 -4.89 -16.77 -17.60
C TYR A 394 -3.40 -16.78 -17.97
N LEU A 395 -2.93 -17.87 -18.56
CA LEU A 395 -1.56 -18.03 -19.01
C LEU A 395 -1.50 -17.99 -20.54
N PHE A 396 -1.05 -16.87 -21.08
CA PHE A 396 -0.83 -16.70 -22.51
C PHE A 396 0.54 -17.27 -22.88
N LYS A 397 0.59 -18.17 -23.86
CA LYS A 397 1.81 -18.83 -24.31
C LYS A 397 2.06 -18.61 -25.79
N ALA A 398 3.18 -17.98 -26.12
CA ALA A 398 3.72 -17.90 -27.46
C ALA A 398 4.59 -19.14 -27.78
N PRO A 399 4.83 -19.43 -29.07
CA PRO A 399 5.82 -20.42 -29.49
C PRO A 399 7.19 -20.17 -28.85
N ALA A 400 7.99 -21.24 -28.68
CA ALA A 400 9.33 -21.12 -28.12
C ALA A 400 10.18 -20.11 -28.92
N GLY A 401 10.89 -19.22 -28.23
CA GLY A 401 11.68 -18.15 -28.84
C GLY A 401 10.90 -16.89 -29.21
N GLN A 402 9.56 -16.92 -29.14
CA GLN A 402 8.70 -15.74 -29.29
C GLN A 402 8.26 -15.20 -27.93
N LYS A 403 7.64 -14.03 -27.93
CA LYS A 403 7.10 -13.32 -26.78
C LYS A 403 5.61 -13.07 -26.98
N VAL A 404 4.88 -12.85 -25.90
CA VAL A 404 3.49 -12.40 -25.94
C VAL A 404 3.49 -10.87 -25.89
N GLN A 405 2.85 -10.23 -26.85
CA GLN A 405 2.52 -8.82 -26.80
C GLN A 405 1.03 -8.67 -26.50
N MET A 406 0.66 -7.80 -25.57
CA MET A 406 -0.71 -7.60 -25.12
C MET A 406 -1.04 -6.13 -24.89
N THR A 407 -2.24 -5.72 -25.29
CA THR A 407 -2.85 -4.43 -24.93
C THR A 407 -4.17 -4.71 -24.20
N PRO A 408 -4.29 -4.38 -22.92
CA PRO A 408 -5.56 -4.51 -22.20
C PRO A 408 -6.45 -3.29 -22.44
N LYS A 409 -7.75 -3.47 -22.33
CA LYS A 409 -8.76 -2.42 -22.39
C LYS A 409 -9.86 -2.73 -21.40
N VAL A 410 -9.97 -1.94 -20.34
CA VAL A 410 -11.09 -2.04 -19.40
C VAL A 410 -12.37 -1.61 -20.12
N LEU A 411 -13.44 -2.37 -19.93
CA LEU A 411 -14.74 -2.14 -20.52
C LEU A 411 -15.71 -1.59 -19.46
N GLY A 412 -16.66 -0.76 -19.89
CA GLY A 412 -17.65 -0.14 -19.02
C GLY A 412 -17.19 1.22 -18.49
N THR A 413 -17.67 1.59 -17.30
CA THR A 413 -17.48 2.92 -16.70
C THR A 413 -16.89 2.87 -15.28
N ARG A 414 -16.44 1.69 -14.83
CA ARG A 414 -15.86 1.48 -13.49
C ARG A 414 -14.35 1.64 -13.51
N TRP A 415 -13.84 2.31 -12.50
CA TRP A 415 -12.43 2.61 -12.27
C TRP A 415 -12.17 2.69 -10.76
N SER A 416 -10.92 2.62 -10.35
CA SER A 416 -10.43 2.79 -8.97
C SER A 416 -9.04 3.42 -9.02
N ASN A 417 -8.65 4.21 -8.02
CA ASN A 417 -7.31 4.81 -7.97
C ASN A 417 -6.22 3.74 -7.70
N SER A 418 -6.49 2.81 -6.78
CA SER A 418 -5.55 1.79 -6.29
C SER A 418 -5.78 0.39 -6.89
N CYS A 419 -6.71 0.28 -7.83
CA CYS A 419 -7.25 -0.98 -8.34
C CYS A 419 -7.69 -1.94 -7.22
N ASP A 420 -8.12 -1.42 -6.07
CA ASP A 420 -8.48 -2.23 -4.91
C ASP A 420 -9.70 -3.13 -5.14
N PRO A 421 -10.86 -2.63 -5.60
CA PRO A 421 -12.07 -3.44 -5.66
C PRO A 421 -12.07 -4.42 -6.84
N MET A 422 -11.34 -4.14 -7.92
CA MET A 422 -11.31 -4.97 -9.13
C MET A 422 -10.17 -4.58 -10.07
N GLY A 423 -9.75 -5.52 -10.92
CA GLY A 423 -8.78 -5.24 -11.96
C GLY A 423 -8.15 -6.50 -12.53
N ILE A 424 -7.10 -6.28 -13.32
CA ILE A 424 -6.14 -7.32 -13.67
C ILE A 424 -4.73 -6.91 -13.27
N GLU A 425 -3.89 -7.91 -13.00
CA GLU A 425 -2.43 -7.75 -12.91
C GLU A 425 -1.76 -8.61 -13.99
N ILE A 426 -0.96 -7.97 -14.85
CA ILE A 426 -0.25 -8.62 -15.95
C ILE A 426 1.21 -8.81 -15.58
N LYS A 427 1.66 -10.07 -15.50
CA LYS A 427 3.06 -10.47 -15.28
C LYS A 427 3.72 -10.71 -16.63
N PHE A 428 4.55 -9.75 -17.03
CA PHE A 428 5.28 -9.78 -18.30
C PHE A 428 6.80 -9.91 -18.11
N LEU A 429 7.32 -9.69 -16.90
CA LEU A 429 8.73 -9.92 -16.58
C LEU A 429 9.02 -11.41 -16.37
N ARG A 430 10.29 -11.81 -16.58
CA ARG A 430 10.78 -13.15 -16.27
C ARG A 430 10.70 -13.44 -14.77
N ASP A 431 11.06 -12.46 -13.95
CA ASP A 431 10.87 -12.51 -12.51
C ASP A 431 9.44 -12.07 -12.17
N SER A 432 8.65 -12.99 -11.60
CA SER A 432 7.26 -12.73 -11.22
C SER A 432 7.10 -12.15 -9.80
N ARG A 433 8.19 -11.94 -9.06
CA ARG A 433 8.13 -11.36 -7.70
C ARG A 433 7.63 -9.91 -7.68
N PRO A 434 8.16 -8.98 -8.51
CA PRO A 434 7.67 -7.61 -8.52
C PRO A 434 6.25 -7.54 -9.07
N SER A 435 5.42 -6.63 -8.56
CA SER A 435 4.08 -6.33 -9.06
C SER A 435 4.08 -6.15 -10.58
N GLY A 436 3.09 -6.75 -11.24
CA GLY A 436 2.85 -6.59 -12.66
C GLY A 436 2.25 -5.23 -13.02
N LEU A 437 1.85 -5.08 -14.28
CA LEU A 437 1.03 -3.96 -14.71
C LEU A 437 -0.39 -4.15 -14.15
N GLN A 438 -0.81 -3.26 -13.26
CA GLN A 438 -2.16 -3.22 -12.72
C GLN A 438 -3.07 -2.40 -13.64
N VAL A 439 -4.27 -2.93 -13.93
CA VAL A 439 -5.22 -2.32 -14.85
C VAL A 439 -6.64 -2.44 -14.30
N CYS A 440 -7.26 -1.30 -14.00
CA CYS A 440 -8.63 -1.22 -13.50
C CYS A 440 -9.41 0.00 -14.00
N ASP A 441 -8.75 0.98 -14.63
CA ASP A 441 -9.37 2.23 -15.06
C ASP A 441 -9.68 2.23 -16.57
N TRP A 442 -10.97 2.39 -16.91
CA TRP A 442 -11.48 2.52 -18.28
C TRP A 442 -11.14 3.85 -18.95
N ARG A 443 -10.90 4.90 -18.17
CA ARG A 443 -10.60 6.26 -18.66
C ARG A 443 -9.19 6.34 -19.23
N VAL A 444 -8.32 5.45 -18.78
CA VAL A 444 -6.91 5.48 -19.12
C VAL A 444 -6.64 4.52 -20.28
N GLN A 445 -5.98 5.06 -21.31
CA GLN A 445 -5.46 4.23 -22.38
C GLN A 445 -4.27 3.41 -21.86
N GLN A 446 -4.48 2.12 -21.71
CA GLN A 446 -3.48 1.22 -21.15
C GLN A 446 -2.34 0.95 -22.16
N PRO A 447 -1.09 0.79 -21.67
CA PRO A 447 0.04 0.55 -22.55
C PRO A 447 0.01 -0.87 -23.14
N THR A 448 0.61 -1.02 -24.32
CA THR A 448 0.98 -2.34 -24.84
C THR A 448 2.22 -2.85 -24.10
N VAL A 449 2.12 -4.04 -23.50
CA VAL A 449 3.23 -4.73 -22.83
C VAL A 449 3.70 -5.92 -23.65
N THR A 450 5.00 -6.20 -23.61
CA THR A 450 5.60 -7.38 -24.25
C THR A 450 6.34 -8.20 -23.19
N SER A 451 6.09 -9.51 -23.14
CA SER A 451 6.74 -10.37 -22.14
C SER A 451 8.22 -10.57 -22.42
N GLU A 452 9.00 -10.79 -21.36
CA GLU A 452 10.43 -11.14 -21.45
C GLU A 452 10.65 -12.62 -21.80
N THR A 453 9.61 -13.44 -21.63
CA THR A 453 9.60 -14.87 -21.94
C THR A 453 8.49 -15.19 -22.95
N ASN A 454 8.37 -16.44 -23.36
CA ASN A 454 7.25 -16.89 -24.19
C ASN A 454 5.95 -17.07 -23.40
N GLU A 455 5.93 -16.73 -22.11
CA GLU A 455 4.76 -16.80 -21.25
C GLU A 455 4.43 -15.41 -20.67
N MET A 456 3.13 -15.12 -20.58
CA MET A 456 2.59 -13.94 -19.89
C MET A 456 1.39 -14.39 -19.07
N LEU A 457 1.43 -14.13 -17.76
CA LEU A 457 0.34 -14.47 -16.86
C LEU A 457 -0.51 -13.22 -16.59
N VAL A 458 -1.82 -13.40 -16.59
CA VAL A 458 -2.78 -12.40 -16.13
C VAL A 458 -3.59 -12.97 -14.98
N GLN A 459 -3.61 -12.28 -13.85
CA GLN A 459 -4.58 -12.49 -12.79
C GLN A 459 -5.72 -11.49 -12.99
N ALA A 460 -6.96 -11.95 -13.09
CA ALA A 460 -8.14 -11.10 -12.98
C ALA A 460 -8.76 -11.26 -11.59
N TYR A 461 -9.21 -10.18 -10.97
CA TYR A 461 -9.71 -10.20 -9.60
C TYR A 461 -10.83 -9.20 -9.35
N THR A 462 -11.65 -9.47 -8.34
CA THR A 462 -12.74 -8.59 -7.87
C THR A 462 -13.19 -8.92 -6.44
N LEU A 463 -13.61 -7.90 -5.68
CA LEU A 463 -14.25 -7.97 -4.35
C LEU A 463 -15.79 -7.95 -4.42
N GLY A 464 -16.38 -8.43 -5.52
CA GLY A 464 -17.83 -8.42 -5.71
C GLY A 464 -18.32 -7.32 -6.66
N GLU A 465 -17.40 -6.54 -7.23
CA GLU A 465 -17.72 -5.57 -8.27
C GLU A 465 -17.70 -6.22 -9.66
N GLN A 466 -18.60 -5.76 -10.52
CA GLN A 466 -18.59 -6.17 -11.93
C GLN A 466 -17.40 -5.52 -12.64
N PHE A 467 -16.58 -6.34 -13.27
CA PHE A 467 -15.41 -5.89 -14.01
C PHE A 467 -15.29 -6.66 -15.32
N ALA A 468 -15.03 -5.94 -16.40
CA ALA A 468 -14.80 -6.54 -17.70
C ALA A 468 -13.57 -5.94 -18.35
N VAL A 469 -12.75 -6.80 -18.95
CA VAL A 469 -11.54 -6.39 -19.66
C VAL A 469 -11.41 -7.18 -20.96
N GLU A 470 -11.00 -6.48 -22.01
CA GLU A 470 -10.60 -7.07 -23.27
C GLU A 470 -9.08 -7.01 -23.39
N MET A 471 -8.45 -8.16 -23.65
CA MET A 471 -7.03 -8.26 -23.90
C MET A 471 -6.82 -8.59 -25.37
N SER A 472 -6.27 -7.65 -26.14
CA SER A 472 -5.79 -7.90 -27.49
C SER A 472 -4.35 -8.38 -27.42
N PHE A 473 -4.04 -9.54 -27.99
CA PHE A 473 -2.72 -10.17 -27.85
C PHE A 473 -2.27 -10.89 -29.13
N LYS A 474 -0.96 -11.06 -29.28
CA LYS A 474 -0.33 -11.85 -30.34
C LYS A 474 1.05 -12.31 -29.91
N ALA A 475 1.57 -13.32 -30.60
CA ALA A 475 2.97 -13.71 -30.51
C ALA A 475 3.83 -12.80 -31.40
N VAL A 476 4.97 -12.37 -30.88
CA VAL A 476 5.96 -11.52 -31.57
C VAL A 476 7.36 -12.10 -31.39
N ASN A 477 8.27 -11.79 -32.30
CA ASN A 477 9.67 -12.22 -32.17
C ASN A 477 10.43 -11.38 -31.13
#